data_AF-A0A6V8K5M0-F1
#
_entry.id   AF-A0A6V8K5M0-F1
#
_cell.length_a   1.000
_cell.length_b   1.000
_cell.length_c   1.000
_cell.angle_alpha   90.00
_cell.angle_beta   90.00
_cell.angle_gamma   90.00
#
_symmetry.space_group_name_H-M   'P 1'
#
loop_
_entity.id
_entity.type
_entity.pdbx_description
1 polymer ?
#
loop_
_entity_poly.entity_id
_entity_poly.type
_entity_poly.pdbx_seq_one_letter_code
_entity_poly.pdbx_strand_id
1 'polypeptide(L)'
;MGSFLDIQDDPNQVSGTAAILRSMGTTFQSEAQTILGDINAVNAERPWGNDQYGQAFEQTYDVVPEGSDVPLRQVVDEGLGRAGEGLVTSAGKTVLAMTEYQGVDEDNRANINRANLQ
;
A
#
# COMPACT_ATOMS: atom_id res chain seq x y z
N MET A 1 -23.00 35.89 -0.98
CA MET A 1 -22.40 35.24 0.21
C MET A 1 -22.24 33.77 -0.15
N GLY A 2 -21.06 33.40 -0.66
CA GLY A 2 -20.78 32.03 -1.06
C GLY A 2 -20.50 31.19 0.17
N SER A 3 -21.25 30.12 0.34
CA SER A 3 -20.88 29.03 1.25
C SER A 3 -19.56 28.47 0.72
N PHE A 4 -18.47 28.82 1.40
CA PHE A 4 -17.24 28.08 1.31
C PHE A 4 -17.57 26.65 1.76
N LEU A 5 -17.09 25.66 1.00
CA LEU A 5 -17.32 24.24 1.26
C LEU A 5 -16.94 23.93 2.72
N ASP A 6 -17.94 23.70 3.56
CA ASP A 6 -17.76 23.25 4.93
C ASP A 6 -17.39 21.77 4.85
N ILE A 7 -16.09 21.48 4.81
CA ILE A 7 -15.59 20.12 4.94
C ILE A 7 -15.92 19.69 6.37
N GLN A 8 -16.97 18.89 6.50
CA GLN A 8 -17.54 18.46 7.78
C GLN A 8 -16.59 17.64 8.67
N ASP A 9 -15.43 17.24 8.17
CA ASP A 9 -14.40 16.54 8.93
C ASP A 9 -13.12 17.38 9.01
N ASP A 10 -12.62 17.57 10.23
CA ASP A 10 -11.39 18.32 10.52
C ASP A 10 -10.21 17.73 9.71
N PRO A 11 -9.49 18.51 8.90
CA PRO A 11 -8.30 18.08 8.16
C PRO A 11 -7.25 17.34 9.02
N ASN A 12 -7.21 17.62 10.33
CA ASN A 12 -6.37 16.92 11.28
C ASN A 12 -6.80 15.45 11.48
N GLN A 13 -8.10 15.16 11.44
CA GLN A 13 -8.63 13.80 11.53
C GLN A 13 -8.29 13.00 10.28
N VAL A 14 -8.45 13.60 9.09
CA VAL A 14 -8.09 12.95 7.81
C VAL A 14 -6.58 12.65 7.77
N SER A 15 -5.75 13.59 8.23
CA SER A 15 -4.30 13.40 8.35
C SER A 15 -3.94 12.30 9.36
N GLY A 16 -4.66 12.22 10.49
CA GLY A 16 -4.51 11.18 11.49
C GLY A 16 -4.86 9.78 10.96
N THR A 17 -6.00 9.64 10.27
CA THR A 17 -6.39 8.39 9.62
C THR A 17 -5.39 7.98 8.53
N ALA A 18 -4.89 8.92 7.75
CA ALA A 18 -3.86 8.64 6.75
C ALA A 18 -2.54 8.18 7.40
N ALA A 19 -2.13 8.78 8.52
CA ALA A 19 -0.96 8.32 9.27
C ALA A 19 -1.13 6.88 9.80
N ILE A 20 -2.32 6.54 10.31
CA ILE A 20 -2.66 5.17 10.74
C ILE A 20 -2.59 4.20 9.57
N LEU A 21 -3.22 4.52 8.44
CA LEU A 21 -3.19 3.70 7.23
C LEU A 21 -1.76 3.49 6.71
N ARG A 22 -0.92 4.53 6.75
CA ARG A 22 0.49 4.43 6.39
C ARG A 22 1.24 3.51 7.35
N SER A 23 1.01 3.64 8.65
CA SER A 23 1.62 2.78 9.65
C SER A 23 1.21 1.32 9.44
N MET A 24 -0.08 1.05 9.24
CA MET A 24 -0.59 -0.29 8.97
C MET A 24 0.01 -0.87 7.68
N GLY A 25 0.08 -0.07 6.61
CA GLY A 25 0.69 -0.48 5.36
C GLY A 25 2.18 -0.82 5.51
N THR A 26 2.91 -0.04 6.30
CA THR A 26 4.35 -0.26 6.57
C THR A 26 4.58 -1.51 7.43
N THR A 27 3.78 -1.70 8.48
CA THR A 27 3.82 -2.92 9.31
C THR A 27 3.50 -4.16 8.48
N PHE A 28 2.42 -4.12 7.70
CA PHE A 28 2.03 -5.23 6.85
C PHE A 28 3.08 -5.55 5.80
N GLN A 29 3.69 -4.52 5.18
CA GLN A 29 4.80 -4.70 4.25
C GLN A 29 6.01 -5.38 4.94
N SER A 30 6.35 -4.97 6.15
CA SER A 30 7.44 -5.57 6.92
C SER A 30 7.17 -7.03 7.23
N GLU A 31 5.97 -7.37 7.70
CA GLU A 31 5.58 -8.75 8.01
C GLU A 31 5.58 -9.62 6.75
N ALA A 32 5.04 -9.11 5.64
CA ALA A 32 5.04 -9.81 4.36
C ALA A 32 6.46 -10.07 3.84
N GLN A 33 7.39 -9.11 4.02
CA GLN A 33 8.79 -9.30 3.66
C GLN A 33 9.48 -10.37 4.53
N THR A 34 9.17 -10.42 5.83
CA THR A 34 9.66 -11.50 6.71
C THR A 34 9.15 -12.85 6.24
N ILE A 35 7.84 -12.99 5.99
CA ILE A 35 7.23 -14.23 5.50
C ILE A 35 7.83 -14.64 4.15
N LEU A 36 8.04 -13.68 3.24
CA LEU A 36 8.68 -13.95 1.95
C LEU A 36 10.13 -14.44 2.12
N GLY A 37 10.86 -13.89 3.09
CA GLY A 37 12.19 -14.37 3.48
C GLY A 37 12.16 -15.81 3.95
N ASP A 38 11.22 -16.15 4.84
CA ASP A 38 11.05 -17.50 5.38
C ASP A 38 10.67 -18.50 4.28
N ILE A 39 9.74 -18.13 3.39
CA ILE A 39 9.36 -18.96 2.23
C ILE A 39 10.57 -19.23 1.34
N ASN A 40 11.37 -18.20 1.05
CA ASN A 40 12.57 -18.36 0.22
C ASN A 40 13.63 -19.25 0.89
N ALA A 41 13.81 -19.13 2.20
CA ALA A 41 14.70 -20.00 2.96
C ALA A 41 14.23 -21.46 2.90
N VAL A 42 12.95 -21.72 3.16
CA VAL A 42 12.35 -23.06 3.06
C VAL A 42 12.46 -23.61 1.64
N ASN A 43 12.19 -22.80 0.61
CA ASN A 43 12.31 -23.21 -0.79
C ASN A 43 13.74 -23.61 -1.15
N ALA A 44 14.75 -22.93 -0.61
CA ALA A 44 16.15 -23.27 -0.83
C ALA A 44 16.54 -24.64 -0.25
N GLU A 45 15.87 -25.07 0.81
CA GLU A 45 16.06 -26.39 1.42
C GLU A 45 15.40 -27.53 0.62
N ARG A 46 14.50 -27.21 -0.33
CA ARG A 46 13.71 -28.16 -1.13
C ARG A 46 13.15 -29.32 -0.27
N PRO A 47 12.33 -29.01 0.75
CA PRO A 47 11.83 -29.99 1.73
C PRO A 47 10.96 -31.09 1.10
N TRP A 48 10.42 -30.85 -0.10
CA TRP A 48 9.66 -31.83 -0.88
C TRP A 48 10.53 -32.93 -1.51
N GLY A 49 11.87 -32.79 -1.48
CA GLY A 49 12.80 -33.81 -1.93
C GLY A 49 12.85 -34.02 -3.46
N ASN A 50 13.55 -35.07 -3.89
CA ASN A 50 13.75 -35.41 -5.31
C ASN A 50 12.92 -36.61 -5.77
N ASP A 51 11.98 -37.09 -4.94
CA ASP A 51 11.14 -38.22 -5.29
C ASP A 51 9.99 -37.80 -6.24
N GLN A 52 9.13 -38.77 -6.59
CA GLN A 52 7.99 -38.52 -7.48
C GLN A 52 7.02 -37.46 -6.93
N TYR A 53 6.93 -37.29 -5.61
CA TYR A 53 6.06 -36.29 -4.97
C TYR A 53 6.72 -34.92 -5.03
N GLY A 54 8.03 -34.84 -4.79
CA GLY A 54 8.81 -33.61 -4.96
C GLY A 54 8.78 -33.09 -6.40
N GLN A 55 8.91 -33.97 -7.38
CA GLN A 55 8.81 -33.61 -8.80
C GLN A 55 7.41 -33.11 -9.17
N ALA A 56 6.35 -33.75 -8.64
CA ALA A 56 4.97 -33.31 -8.87
C ALA A 56 4.69 -31.93 -8.23
N PHE A 57 5.27 -31.67 -7.05
CA PHE A 57 5.19 -30.36 -6.41
C PHE A 57 5.87 -29.28 -7.26
N GLU A 58 7.11 -29.51 -7.72
CA GLU A 58 7.84 -28.54 -8.57
C GLU A 58 7.11 -28.24 -9.87
N GLN A 59 6.46 -29.23 -10.49
CA GLN A 59 5.63 -29.03 -11.68
C GLN A 59 4.39 -28.16 -11.43
N THR A 60 3.95 -28.01 -10.18
CA THR A 60 2.83 -27.13 -9.85
C THR A 60 3.31 -25.78 -9.33
N TYR A 61 4.45 -25.78 -8.63
CA TYR A 61 4.95 -24.63 -7.90
C TYR A 61 5.84 -23.72 -8.75
N ASP A 62 6.76 -24.29 -9.54
CA ASP A 62 7.74 -23.56 -10.35
C ASP A 62 7.39 -23.50 -11.85
N VAL A 63 6.46 -24.34 -12.32
CA VAL A 63 6.03 -24.37 -13.73
C VAL A 63 4.70 -23.65 -13.89
N VAL A 64 4.53 -22.98 -15.04
CA VAL A 64 3.29 -22.29 -15.41
C VAL A 64 2.19 -23.33 -15.68
N PRO A 65 1.10 -23.36 -14.90
CA PRO A 65 -0.03 -24.26 -15.16
C PRO A 65 -0.74 -23.90 -16.47
N GLU A 66 -1.39 -24.89 -17.09
CA GLU A 66 -2.25 -24.64 -18.25
C GLU A 66 -3.38 -23.65 -17.88
N GLY A 67 -3.47 -22.53 -18.61
CA GLY A 67 -4.44 -21.47 -18.34
C GLY A 67 -3.96 -20.35 -17.40
N SER A 68 -2.71 -20.38 -16.95
CA SER A 68 -2.08 -19.30 -16.16
C SER A 68 -0.96 -18.60 -16.95
N ASP A 69 -0.68 -17.35 -16.59
CA ASP A 69 0.40 -16.57 -17.23
C ASP A 69 1.76 -16.72 -16.52
N VAL A 70 1.76 -17.12 -15.24
CA VAL A 70 2.95 -17.19 -14.36
C VAL A 70 2.87 -18.39 -13.41
N PRO A 71 4.00 -18.93 -12.91
CA PRO A 71 3.99 -20.02 -11.94
C PRO A 71 3.52 -19.54 -10.56
N LEU A 72 3.01 -20.46 -9.74
CA LEU A 72 2.46 -20.16 -8.41
C LEU A 72 3.48 -19.47 -7.51
N ARG A 73 4.75 -19.88 -7.56
CA ARG A 73 5.84 -19.24 -6.84
C ARG A 73 5.95 -17.74 -7.13
N GLN A 74 5.86 -17.35 -8.41
CA GLN A 74 5.93 -15.95 -8.81
C GLN A 74 4.72 -15.16 -8.29
N VAL A 75 3.53 -15.76 -8.27
CA VAL A 75 2.34 -15.13 -7.69
C VAL A 75 2.53 -14.83 -6.20
N VAL A 76 3.13 -15.76 -5.46
CA VAL A 76 3.44 -15.60 -4.04
C VAL A 76 4.51 -14.53 -3.83
N ASP A 77 5.59 -14.57 -4.61
CA ASP A 77 6.69 -13.61 -4.52
C ASP A 77 6.23 -12.18 -4.83
N GLU A 78 5.44 -11.98 -5.90
CA GLU A 78 4.90 -10.68 -6.27
C GLU A 78 3.83 -10.19 -5.29
N GLY A 79 2.95 -11.08 -4.84
CA GLY A 79 1.87 -10.76 -3.91
C GLY A 79 2.40 -10.30 -2.56
N LEU A 80 3.38 -11.02 -1.99
CA LEU A 80 4.04 -10.64 -0.74
C LEU A 80 5.01 -9.47 -0.93
N GLY A 81 5.70 -9.40 -2.08
CA GLY A 81 6.62 -8.30 -2.38
C GLY A 81 5.96 -6.93 -2.48
N ARG A 82 4.68 -6.88 -2.90
CA ARG A 82 3.87 -5.65 -3.00
C ARG A 82 2.82 -5.52 -1.90
N ALA A 83 2.81 -6.42 -0.92
CA ALA A 83 1.90 -6.36 0.20
C ALA A 83 2.06 -5.03 0.95
N GLY A 84 0.95 -4.32 1.16
CA GLY A 84 0.93 -3.02 1.86
C GLY A 84 1.21 -1.80 0.98
N GLU A 85 1.71 -1.96 -0.26
CA GLU A 85 2.02 -0.85 -1.16
C GLU A 85 0.79 0.02 -1.47
N GLY A 86 -0.38 -0.62 -1.66
CA GLY A 86 -1.64 0.07 -1.91
C GLY A 86 -2.11 0.92 -0.71
N LEU A 87 -1.88 0.44 0.52
CA LEU A 87 -2.23 1.17 1.75
C LEU A 87 -1.29 2.36 1.96
N VAL A 88 0.02 2.17 1.77
CA VAL A 88 1.02 3.24 1.87
C VAL A 88 0.79 4.32 0.80
N THR A 89 0.52 3.91 -0.43
CA THR A 89 0.26 4.84 -1.55
C THR A 89 -1.01 5.65 -1.32
N SER A 90 -2.10 4.99 -0.92
CA SER A 90 -3.38 5.65 -0.66
C SER A 90 -3.25 6.64 0.50
N ALA A 91 -2.60 6.24 1.59
CA ALA A 91 -2.32 7.13 2.71
C ALA A 91 -1.46 8.34 2.30
N GLY A 92 -0.41 8.13 1.50
CA GLY A 92 0.43 9.21 0.99
C GLY A 92 -0.34 10.22 0.13
N LYS A 93 -1.21 9.73 -0.77
CA LYS A 93 -2.08 10.57 -1.59
C LYS A 93 -3.09 11.35 -0.75
N THR A 94 -3.66 10.73 0.29
CA THR A 94 -4.59 11.41 1.20
C THR A 94 -3.90 12.55 1.97
N VAL A 95 -2.67 12.32 2.47
CA VAL A 95 -1.89 13.40 3.13
C VAL A 95 -1.60 14.53 2.16
N LEU A 96 -1.13 14.21 0.94
CA LEU A 96 -0.83 15.22 -0.08
C LEU A 96 -2.05 16.08 -0.42
N ALA A 97 -3.20 15.45 -0.66
CA ALA A 97 -4.44 16.14 -0.97
C ALA A 97 -4.90 17.06 0.18
N MET A 98 -4.70 16.65 1.43
CA MET A 98 -5.02 17.50 2.60
C MET A 98 -4.06 18.67 2.74
N THR A 99 -2.76 18.47 2.49
CA THR A 99 -1.77 19.57 2.48
C THR A 99 -2.10 20.60 1.40
N GLU A 100 -2.48 20.14 0.20
CA GLU A 100 -2.90 21.03 -0.90
C GLU A 100 -4.17 21.82 -0.52
N TYR A 101 -5.16 21.16 0.09
CA TYR A 101 -6.37 21.82 0.54
C TYR A 101 -6.09 22.91 1.59
N GLN A 102 -5.28 22.61 2.61
CA GLN A 102 -4.91 23.56 3.65
C GLN A 102 -4.16 24.78 3.07
N GLY A 103 -3.25 24.57 2.11
CA GLY A 103 -2.54 25.66 1.44
C GLY A 103 -3.50 26.58 0.65
N VAL A 104 -4.43 26.01 -0.09
CA VAL A 104 -5.44 26.78 -0.84
C VAL A 104 -6.37 27.54 0.11
N ASP A 105 -6.76 26.96 1.24
CA ASP A 105 -7.60 27.63 2.24
C ASP A 105 -6.87 28.79 2.92
N GLU A 106 -5.59 28.62 3.27
CA GLU A 106 -4.77 29.69 3.83
C GLU A 106 -4.56 30.86 2.86
N ASP A 107 -4.29 30.56 1.59
CA ASP A 107 -4.15 31.57 0.53
C ASP A 107 -5.47 32.33 0.30
N ASN A 108 -6.60 31.62 0.28
CA ASN A 108 -7.92 32.22 0.17
C ASN A 108 -8.23 33.12 1.37
N ARG A 109 -7.95 32.67 2.59
CA ARG A 109 -8.10 33.48 3.81
C ARG A 109 -7.24 34.73 3.78
N ALA A 110 -5.98 34.62 3.33
CA ALA A 110 -5.07 35.75 3.20
C ALA A 110 -5.56 36.78 2.16
N ASN A 111 -6.12 36.30 1.04
CA ASN A 111 -6.67 37.15 -0.01
C ASN A 111 -7.96 37.86 0.42
N ILE A 112 -8.87 37.17 1.15
CA ILE A 112 -10.07 37.77 1.73
C ILE A 112 -9.71 38.86 2.74
N ASN A 113 -8.75 38.58 3.63
CA ASN A 113 -8.30 39.57 4.62
C ASN A 113 -7.66 40.80 3.97
N ARG A 114 -6.87 40.63 2.90
CA ARG A 114 -6.35 41.77 2.11
C ARG A 114 -7.45 42.58 1.43
N ALA A 115 -8.45 41.90 0.85
CA ALA A 115 -9.56 42.56 0.17
C ALA A 115 -10.46 43.37 1.12
N ASN A 116 -10.61 42.94 2.38
CA ASN A 116 -11.40 43.64 3.40
C ASN A 116 -10.66 44.82 4.07
N LEU A 117 -9.37 45.02 3.78
CA LEU A 117 -8.55 46.12 4.31
C LEU A 117 -8.40 47.28 3.29
N GLN A 118 -9.00 47.17 2.11
CA GLN A 118 -9.11 48.22 1.09
C GLN A 118 -10.49 48.87 1.13
#